data_AF-V4SSJ1-F1
#
_entry.id   AF-V4SSJ1-F1
#
_cell.length_a   1.000
_cell.length_b   1.000
_cell.length_c   1.000
_cell.angle_alpha   90.00
_cell.angle_beta   90.00
_cell.angle_gamma   90.00
#
_symmetry.space_group_name_H-M   'P 1'
#
loop_
_entity.id
_entity.type
_entity.pdbx_description
1 polymer ?
#
loop_
_entity_poly.entity_id
_entity_poly.type
_entity_poly.pdbx_seq_one_letter_code
_entity_poly.pdbx_strand_id
1 'polypeptide(L)'
;MAMVAIMREIKRRRVSQSKTFKVEISFPAKIPLPAIAAALHGQESQNSREAFRVLDIILRQHAAKHMIDHRSISIFLATSYRGCFLVRQSFFQNEPRSFFDLGGGVLGCWGFHSSFQATQGGLSLNIDGSTTTIIKPGPLVDFLIANQNVRDCYQLHWAKAKRTLKNLRIRVHPFNREYRITGLSDSTCKRQMFSWKSGVKDRNGDVKCVDVTVFDYFVNHGRINLCFSGDFPCIDVGKPRKPTYIPIEPCSLLSLQRYTKALTVFQSRFAKVEGRILSAPRIFVQAAKIDHWAVVKFSARCDIRSLCRDLIRFGEMKGISTSPPLDVFEENPQFRRADGHQLLF
;
A
#
# COMPACT_ATOMS: atom_id res chain seq x y z
N MET A 1 5.46 28.68 46.07
CA MET A 1 4.47 27.99 45.21
C MET A 1 5.11 26.72 44.67
N ALA A 2 4.82 25.57 45.29
CA ALA A 2 5.25 24.27 44.78
C ALA A 2 4.21 23.76 43.78
N MET A 3 4.62 23.53 42.54
CA MET A 3 3.77 22.98 41.48
C MET A 3 3.71 21.46 41.67
N VAL A 4 2.65 20.98 42.32
CA VAL A 4 2.36 19.54 42.44
C VAL A 4 1.94 19.01 41.07
N ALA A 5 2.88 18.42 40.34
CA ALA A 5 2.59 17.69 39.12
C ALA A 5 1.99 16.32 39.49
N ILE A 6 0.68 16.18 39.37
CA ILE A 6 0.01 14.88 39.42
C ILE A 6 0.42 14.10 38.16
N MET A 7 1.48 13.30 38.25
CA MET A 7 1.79 12.28 37.25
C MET A 7 0.72 11.19 37.34
N ARG A 8 -0.36 11.33 36.57
CA ARG A 8 -1.26 10.21 36.28
C ARG A 8 -0.50 9.21 35.42
N GLU A 9 -0.26 8.03 35.97
CA GLU A 9 0.28 6.88 35.29
C GLU A 9 -0.62 6.52 34.09
N ILE A 10 -0.23 6.98 32.90
CA ILE A 10 -0.85 6.57 31.65
C ILE A 10 -0.48 5.09 31.49
N LYS A 11 -1.41 4.21 31.85
CA LYS A 11 -1.35 2.76 31.60
C LYS A 11 -0.81 2.54 30.19
N ARG A 12 0.44 2.05 30.08
CA ARG A 12 1.09 1.70 28.81
C ARG A 12 0.14 0.79 28.03
N ARG A 13 -0.57 1.36 27.05
CA ARG A 13 -1.48 0.61 26.18
C ARG A 13 -0.61 -0.36 25.37
N ARG A 14 -0.97 -1.65 25.44
CA ARG A 14 -0.31 -2.78 24.74
C ARG A 14 0.27 -2.34 23.40
N VAL A 15 1.61 -2.31 23.33
CA VAL A 15 2.36 -2.28 22.08
C VAL A 15 1.77 -3.35 21.17
N SER A 16 1.49 -2.99 19.91
CA SER A 16 0.98 -3.89 18.88
C SER A 16 1.69 -5.25 19.00
N GLN A 17 0.92 -6.33 19.10
CA GLN A 17 1.47 -7.70 19.08
C GLN A 17 2.49 -7.79 17.94
N SER A 18 3.73 -8.18 18.27
CA SER A 18 4.72 -8.54 17.27
C SER A 18 4.09 -9.59 16.37
N LYS A 19 4.01 -9.29 15.06
CA LYS A 19 3.52 -10.25 14.09
C LYS A 19 4.70 -11.15 13.73
N THR A 20 4.66 -12.38 14.21
CA THR A 20 5.61 -13.41 13.79
C THR A 20 5.15 -13.97 12.45
N PHE A 21 6.02 -13.93 11.45
CA PHE A 21 5.79 -14.54 10.14
C PHE A 21 6.71 -15.74 9.99
N LYS A 22 6.15 -16.88 9.58
CA LYS A 22 6.96 -18.02 9.12
C LYS A 22 7.23 -17.80 7.63
N VAL A 23 8.49 -17.57 7.29
CA VAL A 23 8.93 -17.35 5.91
C VAL A 23 9.72 -18.57 5.47
N GLU A 24 9.37 -19.13 4.33
CA GLU A 24 10.11 -20.19 3.66
C GLU A 24 10.61 -19.62 2.33
N ILE A 25 11.91 -19.80 2.06
CA ILE A 25 12.54 -19.38 0.81
C ILE A 25 13.02 -20.64 0.13
N SER A 26 12.46 -20.95 -1.03
CA SER A 26 12.86 -22.07 -1.87
C SER A 26 13.42 -21.56 -3.20
N PHE A 27 14.38 -22.28 -3.76
CA PHE A 27 14.99 -21.95 -5.05
C PHE A 27 14.08 -22.43 -6.19
N PRO A 28 13.46 -21.53 -7.00
CA PRO A 28 12.46 -21.95 -7.96
C PRO A 28 13.02 -22.25 -9.35
N ALA A 29 13.98 -21.44 -9.83
CA ALA A 29 14.53 -21.55 -11.18
C ALA A 29 15.80 -20.70 -11.39
N LYS A 30 16.61 -21.07 -12.39
CA LYS A 30 17.66 -20.22 -12.97
C LYS A 30 17.12 -19.51 -14.20
N ILE A 31 17.32 -18.20 -14.28
CA ILE A 31 16.84 -17.38 -15.40
C ILE A 31 18.04 -17.07 -16.31
N PRO A 32 18.06 -17.60 -17.54
CA PRO A 32 19.23 -17.50 -18.41
C PRO A 32 19.32 -16.10 -19.02
N LEU A 33 20.22 -15.26 -18.51
CA LEU A 33 20.50 -13.95 -19.07
C LEU A 33 20.94 -13.95 -20.55
N PRO A 34 21.62 -14.98 -21.08
CA PRO A 34 21.86 -15.07 -22.53
C PRO A 34 20.58 -15.06 -23.38
N ALA A 35 19.42 -15.43 -22.81
CA ALA A 35 18.15 -15.32 -23.51
C ALA A 35 17.74 -13.86 -23.79
N ILE A 36 18.24 -12.89 -23.01
CA ILE A 36 18.10 -11.46 -23.32
C ILE A 36 18.89 -11.14 -24.58
N ALA A 37 20.17 -11.54 -24.64
CA ALA A 37 21.01 -11.32 -25.82
C ALA A 37 20.41 -11.95 -27.08
N ALA A 38 19.90 -13.19 -26.99
CA ALA A 38 19.20 -13.85 -28.08
C ALA A 38 17.96 -13.05 -28.54
N ALA A 39 17.17 -12.52 -27.60
CA ALA A 39 16.02 -11.68 -27.93
C ALA A 39 16.42 -10.35 -28.59
N LEU A 40 17.59 -9.77 -28.23
CA LEU A 40 18.13 -8.59 -28.92
C LEU A 40 18.51 -8.87 -30.38
N HIS A 41 18.84 -10.12 -30.70
CA HIS A 41 19.06 -10.59 -32.06
C HIS A 41 17.76 -11.07 -32.77
N GLY A 42 16.59 -10.78 -32.19
CA GLY A 42 15.29 -11.15 -32.76
C GLY A 42 14.81 -12.56 -32.45
N GLN A 43 15.55 -13.33 -31.64
CA GLN A 43 15.16 -14.68 -31.21
C GLN A 43 14.40 -14.63 -29.88
N GLU A 44 13.14 -14.21 -29.93
CA GLU A 44 12.27 -14.24 -28.76
C GLU A 44 11.95 -15.67 -28.34
N SER A 45 12.08 -15.94 -27.05
CA SER A 45 11.76 -17.21 -26.42
C SER A 45 10.99 -17.00 -25.11
N GLN A 46 10.37 -18.05 -24.57
CA GLN A 46 9.76 -17.97 -23.24
C GLN A 46 10.78 -17.53 -22.17
N ASN A 47 12.03 -18.01 -22.27
CA ASN A 47 13.12 -17.63 -21.37
C ASN A 47 13.43 -16.13 -21.42
N SER A 48 13.38 -15.52 -22.61
CA SER A 48 13.56 -14.07 -22.75
C SER A 48 12.44 -13.27 -22.08
N ARG A 49 11.18 -13.75 -22.16
CA ARG A 49 10.03 -13.11 -21.49
C ARG A 49 10.14 -13.18 -19.97
N GLU A 50 10.56 -14.32 -19.42
CA GLU A 50 10.80 -14.44 -17.98
C GLU A 50 11.97 -13.55 -17.53
N ALA A 51 13.03 -13.43 -18.35
CA ALA A 51 14.13 -12.52 -18.07
C ALA A 51 13.68 -11.05 -18.05
N PHE A 52 12.84 -10.61 -19.01
CA PHE A 52 12.26 -9.26 -18.98
C PHE A 52 11.36 -9.02 -17.77
N ARG A 53 10.57 -10.02 -17.35
CA ARG A 53 9.77 -9.92 -16.12
C ARG A 53 10.64 -9.73 -14.88
N VAL A 54 11.80 -10.40 -14.79
CA VAL A 54 12.74 -10.18 -13.68
C VAL A 54 13.24 -8.75 -13.67
N LEU A 55 13.64 -8.22 -14.83
CA LEU A 55 14.09 -6.83 -14.93
C LEU A 55 12.98 -5.85 -14.53
N ASP A 56 11.74 -6.07 -14.99
CA ASP A 56 10.58 -5.30 -14.56
C ASP A 56 10.37 -5.38 -13.04
N ILE A 57 10.57 -6.56 -12.43
CA ILE A 57 10.47 -6.76 -10.98
C ILE A 57 11.55 -5.98 -10.22
N ILE A 58 12.80 -6.02 -10.70
CA ILE A 58 13.92 -5.30 -10.09
C ILE A 58 13.65 -3.79 -10.11
N LEU A 59 13.29 -3.24 -11.27
CA LEU A 59 12.98 -1.81 -11.41
C LEU A 59 11.82 -1.42 -10.49
N ARG A 60 10.79 -2.27 -10.41
CA ARG A 60 9.63 -2.05 -9.55
C ARG A 60 10.01 -2.02 -8.07
N GLN A 61 10.83 -2.97 -7.64
CA GLN A 61 11.25 -3.06 -6.24
C GLN A 61 12.14 -1.87 -5.87
N HIS A 62 13.01 -1.43 -6.78
CA HIS A 62 13.85 -0.25 -6.60
C HIS A 62 13.00 1.02 -6.46
N ALA A 63 12.06 1.26 -7.38
CA ALA A 63 11.15 2.40 -7.32
C ALA A 63 10.31 2.41 -6.02
N ALA A 64 9.78 1.25 -5.63
CA ALA A 64 9.02 1.12 -4.38
C ALA A 64 9.88 1.42 -3.14
N LYS A 65 11.14 0.97 -3.10
CA LYS A 65 12.07 1.17 -1.99
C LYS A 65 12.52 2.64 -1.87
N HIS A 66 12.93 3.28 -2.97
CA HIS A 66 13.39 4.67 -2.95
C HIS A 66 12.28 5.68 -2.63
N MET A 67 11.02 5.36 -2.94
CA MET A 67 9.87 6.18 -2.55
C MET A 67 9.51 6.09 -1.07
N ILE A 68 10.12 5.14 -0.35
CA ILE A 68 9.97 4.93 1.10
C ILE A 68 11.17 5.53 1.88
N ASP A 69 12.15 6.15 1.19
CA ASP A 69 13.47 6.41 1.79
C ASP A 69 13.53 7.43 2.96
N HIS A 70 14.50 7.12 3.82
CA HIS A 70 14.85 7.50 5.18
C HIS A 70 15.21 8.98 5.40
N ARG A 71 14.24 9.79 5.85
CA ARG A 71 14.56 10.89 6.78
C ARG A 71 13.62 10.85 7.98
N SER A 72 14.20 10.46 9.10
CA SER A 72 13.65 10.49 10.45
C SER A 72 12.68 9.36 10.80
N ILE A 73 13.25 8.41 11.54
CA ILE A 73 12.55 7.59 12.53
C ILE A 73 11.83 8.53 13.50
N SER A 74 10.61 8.93 13.13
CA SER A 74 9.54 9.24 14.05
C SER A 74 8.36 8.41 13.60
N ILE A 75 8.29 7.20 14.16
CA ILE A 75 7.24 6.19 13.93
C ILE A 75 5.81 6.72 14.22
N PHE A 76 5.67 7.96 14.70
CA PHE A 76 4.38 8.56 15.05
C PHE A 76 3.81 9.60 14.06
N LEU A 77 4.53 10.01 13.01
CA LEU A 77 4.01 10.94 11.99
C LEU A 77 4.06 10.44 10.54
N ALA A 78 4.62 9.25 10.28
CA ALA A 78 4.77 8.70 8.93
C ALA A 78 3.48 8.19 8.27
N THR A 79 2.29 8.67 8.65
CA THR A 79 1.00 8.17 8.15
C THR A 79 0.37 8.99 7.02
N SER A 80 1.11 9.82 6.29
CA SER A 80 0.56 10.50 5.11
C SER A 80 1.63 10.96 4.10
N TYR A 81 1.46 10.56 2.84
CA TYR A 81 2.08 11.11 1.62
C TYR A 81 3.43 10.58 1.08
N ARG A 82 3.99 9.45 1.53
CA ARG A 82 5.15 8.82 0.84
C ARG A 82 4.99 7.32 0.64
N GLY A 83 4.19 6.96 -0.35
CA GLY A 83 4.00 5.57 -0.77
C GLY A 83 3.64 5.53 -2.26
N CYS A 84 3.91 4.40 -2.91
CA CYS A 84 3.47 4.14 -4.26
C CYS A 84 2.34 3.09 -4.26
N PHE A 85 1.40 3.26 -5.18
CA PHE A 85 0.37 2.28 -5.48
C PHE A 85 0.79 1.55 -6.75
N LEU A 86 1.05 0.25 -6.63
CA LEU A 86 1.49 -0.58 -7.74
C LEU A 86 0.30 -1.37 -8.28
N VAL A 87 0.06 -1.28 -9.58
CA VAL A 87 -0.92 -2.11 -10.29
C VAL A 87 -0.22 -2.72 -11.49
N ARG A 88 0.09 -4.01 -11.41
CA ARG A 88 0.84 -4.74 -12.45
C ARG A 88 2.19 -4.05 -12.73
N GLN A 89 2.42 -3.60 -13.96
CA GLN A 89 3.59 -2.85 -14.41
C GLN A 89 3.42 -1.32 -14.31
N SER A 90 2.31 -0.85 -13.72
CA SER A 90 2.05 0.58 -13.54
C SER A 90 2.30 1.05 -12.11
N PHE A 91 2.86 2.26 -12.01
CA PHE A 91 3.26 2.94 -10.80
C PHE A 91 2.45 4.20 -10.62
N PHE A 92 1.87 4.39 -9.44
CA PHE A 92 1.07 5.55 -9.11
C PHE A 92 1.59 6.18 -7.81
N GLN A 93 1.90 7.47 -7.85
CA GLN A 93 2.50 8.16 -6.71
C GLN A 93 1.42 8.71 -5.78
N ASN A 94 1.65 8.65 -4.46
CA ASN A 94 0.75 9.23 -3.47
C ASN A 94 0.99 10.73 -3.23
N GLU A 95 1.09 11.49 -4.30
CA GLU A 95 1.31 12.94 -4.24
C GLU A 95 0.05 13.68 -4.70
N PRO A 96 -0.36 14.77 -4.05
CA PRO A 96 -1.53 15.55 -4.46
C PRO A 96 -1.49 16.00 -5.93
N ARG A 97 -0.28 16.23 -6.47
CA ARG A 97 -0.05 16.62 -7.87
C ARG A 97 -0.34 15.50 -8.87
N SER A 98 -0.34 14.24 -8.41
CA SER A 98 -0.63 13.06 -9.21
C SER A 98 -2.13 12.75 -9.24
N PHE A 99 -2.98 13.57 -8.62
CA PHE A 99 -4.41 13.35 -8.54
C PHE A 99 -5.21 14.47 -9.21
N PHE A 100 -6.37 14.10 -9.75
CA PHE A 100 -7.35 15.05 -10.29
C PHE A 100 -8.76 14.60 -9.87
N ASP A 101 -9.64 15.54 -9.53
CA ASP A 101 -10.96 15.22 -8.96
C ASP A 101 -11.94 14.84 -10.07
N LEU A 102 -12.43 13.60 -10.06
CA LEU A 102 -13.46 13.14 -11.01
C LEU A 102 -14.88 13.45 -10.51
N GLY A 103 -15.02 13.97 -9.30
CA GLY A 103 -16.29 14.16 -8.61
C GLY A 103 -16.80 12.88 -7.94
N GLY A 104 -17.78 13.05 -7.05
CA GLY A 104 -18.44 11.92 -6.36
C GLY A 104 -17.53 11.14 -5.40
N GLY A 105 -16.51 11.79 -4.85
CA GLY A 105 -15.53 11.17 -3.95
C GLY A 105 -14.52 10.26 -4.65
N VAL A 106 -14.42 10.32 -5.98
CA VAL A 106 -13.47 9.55 -6.79
C VAL A 106 -12.42 10.50 -7.36
N LEU A 107 -11.15 10.11 -7.25
CA LEU A 107 -10.04 10.82 -7.88
C LEU A 107 -9.49 9.97 -9.03
N GLY A 108 -9.11 10.64 -10.11
CA GLY A 108 -8.17 10.11 -11.06
C GLY A 108 -6.75 10.21 -10.49
N CYS A 109 -5.92 9.23 -10.80
CA CYS A 109 -4.55 9.15 -10.33
C CYS A 109 -3.64 8.84 -11.51
N TRP A 110 -2.73 9.77 -11.77
CA TRP A 110 -1.69 9.66 -12.76
C TRP A 110 -0.54 8.77 -12.28
N GLY A 111 0.03 8.08 -13.25
CA GLY A 111 1.10 7.14 -13.07
C GLY A 111 1.79 6.83 -14.39
N PHE A 112 2.65 5.83 -14.36
CA PHE A 112 3.39 5.39 -15.52
C PHE A 112 3.42 3.87 -15.58
N HIS A 113 3.19 3.32 -16.76
CA HIS A 113 3.51 1.94 -17.09
C HIS A 113 5.00 1.85 -17.44
N SER A 114 5.68 0.79 -16.97
CA SER A 114 7.08 0.56 -17.29
C SER A 114 7.29 -0.91 -17.67
N SER A 115 7.91 -1.16 -18.82
CA SER A 115 8.23 -2.51 -19.29
C SER A 115 9.52 -2.56 -20.10
N PHE A 116 10.38 -3.56 -19.86
CA PHE A 116 11.51 -3.84 -20.73
C PHE A 116 11.09 -4.53 -22.03
N GLN A 117 11.68 -4.10 -23.15
CA GLN A 117 11.44 -4.63 -24.49
C GLN A 117 12.76 -4.76 -25.26
N ALA A 118 12.91 -5.84 -26.03
CA ALA A 118 13.98 -5.95 -27.00
C ALA A 118 13.65 -5.11 -28.24
N THR A 119 14.62 -4.34 -28.72
CA THR A 119 14.51 -3.56 -29.95
C THR A 119 15.74 -3.80 -30.82
N GLN A 120 15.70 -3.42 -32.10
CA GLN A 120 16.87 -3.49 -32.99
C GLN A 120 18.07 -2.69 -32.45
N GLY A 121 17.82 -1.64 -31.66
CA GLY A 121 18.84 -0.84 -30.98
C GLY A 121 19.29 -1.39 -29.61
N GLY A 122 18.86 -2.61 -29.24
CA GLY A 122 19.14 -3.23 -27.94
C GLY A 122 17.96 -3.20 -26.98
N LEU A 123 18.24 -3.41 -25.70
CA LEU A 123 17.21 -3.45 -24.66
C LEU A 123 16.70 -2.04 -24.36
N SER A 124 15.38 -1.88 -24.36
CA SER A 124 14.72 -0.59 -24.13
C SER A 124 13.70 -0.67 -23.02
N LEU A 125 13.61 0.42 -22.24
CA LEU A 125 12.59 0.59 -21.22
C LEU A 125 11.47 1.43 -21.84
N ASN A 126 10.32 0.81 -22.06
CA ASN A 126 9.12 1.52 -22.46
C ASN A 126 8.47 2.16 -21.22
N ILE A 127 8.24 3.47 -21.27
CA ILE A 127 7.57 4.23 -20.21
C ILE A 127 6.38 4.99 -20.82
N ASP A 128 5.17 4.56 -20.45
CA ASP A 128 3.93 5.16 -20.95
C ASP A 128 3.12 5.79 -19.81
N GLY A 129 2.46 6.92 -20.09
CA GLY A 129 1.51 7.52 -19.15
C GLY A 129 0.35 6.56 -18.84
N SER A 130 0.01 6.42 -17.56
CA SER A 130 -1.07 5.54 -17.09
C SER A 130 -1.97 6.28 -16.13
N THR A 131 -3.26 5.94 -16.13
CA THR A 131 -4.24 6.53 -15.22
C THR A 131 -5.07 5.44 -14.55
N THR A 132 -5.31 5.60 -13.25
CA THR A 132 -6.20 4.73 -12.48
C THR A 132 -7.17 5.57 -11.65
N THR A 133 -8.24 4.96 -11.16
CA THR A 133 -9.19 5.63 -10.26
C THR A 133 -8.99 5.17 -8.83
N ILE A 134 -8.91 6.14 -7.92
CA ILE A 134 -8.78 5.93 -6.49
C ILE A 134 -9.92 6.64 -5.74
N ILE A 135 -10.15 6.23 -4.52
CA ILE A 135 -11.08 6.90 -3.60
C ILE A 135 -10.40 8.13 -3.01
N LYS A 136 -11.15 9.22 -2.91
CA LYS A 136 -10.69 10.45 -2.23
C LYS A 136 -10.43 10.14 -0.75
N PRO A 137 -9.20 10.29 -0.24
CA PRO A 137 -8.94 10.14 1.18
C PRO A 137 -9.61 11.27 1.97
N GLY A 138 -9.94 11.02 3.24
CA GLY A 138 -10.60 11.99 4.10
C GLY A 138 -11.73 11.37 4.93
N PRO A 139 -12.57 12.18 5.59
CA PRO A 139 -13.68 11.69 6.40
C PRO A 139 -14.59 10.75 5.61
N LEU A 140 -14.92 9.60 6.21
CA LEU A 140 -15.69 8.57 5.53
C LEU A 140 -17.11 9.05 5.19
N VAL A 141 -17.70 9.90 6.03
CA VAL A 141 -19.03 10.49 5.81
C VAL A 141 -19.04 11.39 4.57
N ASP A 142 -18.04 12.25 4.39
CA ASP A 142 -17.94 13.18 3.24
C ASP A 142 -17.84 12.41 1.92
N PHE A 143 -17.08 11.32 1.92
CA PHE A 143 -17.02 10.43 0.76
C PHE A 143 -18.38 9.83 0.43
N LEU A 144 -19.15 9.38 1.43
CA LEU A 144 -20.48 8.81 1.19
C LEU A 144 -21.46 9.86 0.66
N ILE A 145 -21.42 11.07 1.21
CA ILE A 145 -22.25 12.21 0.77
C ILE A 145 -21.95 12.50 -0.71
N ALA A 146 -20.68 12.67 -1.06
CA ALA A 146 -20.25 12.91 -2.43
C ALA A 146 -20.60 11.74 -3.36
N ASN A 147 -20.34 10.49 -2.96
CA ASN A 147 -20.55 9.32 -3.80
C ASN A 147 -22.02 9.01 -4.09
N GLN A 148 -22.91 9.39 -3.17
CA GLN A 148 -24.35 9.23 -3.34
C GLN A 148 -25.01 10.49 -3.93
N ASN A 149 -24.26 11.59 -4.06
CA ASN A 149 -24.76 12.88 -4.52
C ASN A 149 -25.95 13.38 -3.67
N VAL A 150 -25.83 13.24 -2.35
CA VAL A 150 -26.80 13.74 -1.37
C VAL A 150 -26.28 15.02 -0.70
N ARG A 151 -27.15 15.78 -0.05
CA ARG A 151 -26.78 17.06 0.58
C ARG A 151 -26.16 16.88 1.96
N ASP A 152 -26.64 15.89 2.72
CA ASP A 152 -26.25 15.66 4.11
C ASP A 152 -26.17 14.14 4.41
N CYS A 153 -25.67 13.83 5.60
CA CYS A 153 -25.49 12.46 6.05
C CYS A 153 -26.81 11.73 6.42
N TYR A 154 -27.91 12.46 6.66
CA TYR A 154 -29.21 11.89 7.03
C TYR A 154 -29.95 11.32 5.81
N GLN A 155 -29.63 11.81 4.61
CA GLN A 155 -30.17 11.31 3.34
C GLN A 155 -29.41 10.10 2.78
N LEU A 156 -28.43 9.56 3.50
CA LEU A 156 -27.62 8.45 3.02
C LEU A 156 -28.41 7.14 2.88
N HIS A 157 -28.32 6.52 1.70
CA HIS A 157 -28.85 5.17 1.50
C HIS A 157 -27.85 4.12 1.99
N TRP A 158 -28.07 3.62 3.20
CA TRP A 158 -27.15 2.68 3.87
C TRP A 158 -26.94 1.36 3.12
N ALA A 159 -27.93 0.86 2.37
CA ALA A 159 -27.77 -0.32 1.52
C ALA A 159 -26.79 -0.09 0.35
N LYS A 160 -26.71 1.14 -0.19
CA LYS A 160 -25.71 1.54 -1.18
C LYS A 160 -24.35 1.73 -0.51
N ALA A 161 -24.32 2.41 0.64
CA ALA A 161 -23.10 2.60 1.44
C ALA A 161 -22.42 1.27 1.80
N LYS A 162 -23.18 0.26 2.26
CA LYS A 162 -22.66 -1.09 2.61
C LYS A 162 -21.90 -1.73 1.44
N ARG A 163 -22.42 -1.58 0.21
CA ARG A 163 -21.78 -2.12 -1.01
C ARG A 163 -20.56 -1.33 -1.46
N THR A 164 -20.58 -0.01 -1.26
CA THR A 164 -19.46 0.88 -1.61
C THR A 164 -18.29 0.74 -0.64
N LEU A 165 -18.56 0.62 0.65
CA LEU A 165 -17.54 0.59 1.71
C LEU A 165 -16.86 -0.77 1.90
N LYS A 166 -17.47 -1.86 1.42
CA LYS A 166 -16.93 -3.21 1.57
C LYS A 166 -15.48 -3.26 1.07
N ASN A 167 -14.59 -3.82 1.89
CA ASN A 167 -13.16 -4.00 1.62
C ASN A 167 -12.31 -2.73 1.63
N LEU A 168 -12.90 -1.55 1.82
CA LEU A 168 -12.12 -0.33 2.02
C LEU A 168 -11.40 -0.36 3.37
N ARG A 169 -10.32 0.39 3.46
CA ARG A 169 -9.52 0.59 4.65
C ARG A 169 -9.78 1.99 5.19
N ILE A 170 -9.87 2.06 6.51
CA ILE A 170 -10.10 3.28 7.26
C ILE A 170 -9.08 3.42 8.37
N ARG A 171 -8.84 4.67 8.77
CA ARG A 171 -8.19 5.06 10.02
C ARG A 171 -9.25 5.57 10.99
N VAL A 172 -9.15 5.19 12.25
CA VAL A 172 -10.06 5.63 13.30
C VAL A 172 -9.36 6.60 14.23
N HIS A 173 -9.86 7.84 14.32
CA HIS A 173 -9.36 8.88 15.19
C HIS A 173 -10.00 8.81 16.60
N PRO A 174 -9.29 9.21 17.66
CA PRO A 174 -7.89 9.66 17.72
C PRO A 174 -6.88 8.50 17.84
N PHE A 175 -7.34 7.25 17.82
CA PHE A 175 -6.50 6.07 18.08
C PHE A 175 -5.49 5.76 16.96
N ASN A 176 -5.63 6.37 15.78
CA ASN A 176 -4.83 6.16 14.57
C ASN A 176 -4.69 4.68 14.19
N ARG A 177 -5.71 3.87 14.51
CA ARG A 177 -5.76 2.46 14.15
C ARG A 177 -6.37 2.29 12.77
N GLU A 178 -5.76 1.45 11.97
CA GLU A 178 -6.26 1.13 10.63
C GLU A 178 -7.01 -0.20 10.62
N TYR A 179 -8.15 -0.21 9.93
CA TYR A 179 -9.00 -1.38 9.80
C TYR A 179 -9.46 -1.55 8.37
N ARG A 180 -9.73 -2.80 7.97
CA ARG A 180 -10.49 -3.11 6.77
C ARG A 180 -11.96 -3.27 7.14
N ILE A 181 -12.82 -2.57 6.42
CA ILE A 181 -14.28 -2.64 6.56
C ILE A 181 -14.77 -3.98 6.05
N THR A 182 -15.48 -4.71 6.91
CA THR A 182 -16.17 -5.95 6.57
C THR A 182 -17.63 -5.71 6.21
N GLY A 183 -18.26 -4.68 6.78
CA GLY A 183 -19.68 -4.41 6.59
C GLY A 183 -20.17 -3.15 7.33
N LEU A 184 -21.49 -3.09 7.46
CA LEU A 184 -22.23 -2.14 8.29
C LEU A 184 -23.18 -2.93 9.18
N SER A 185 -23.32 -2.50 10.42
CA SER A 185 -24.25 -3.09 11.38
C SER A 185 -25.69 -2.93 10.93
N ASP A 186 -26.55 -3.85 11.38
CA ASP A 186 -27.98 -3.83 11.04
C ASP A 186 -28.76 -2.85 11.94
N SER A 187 -28.24 -2.55 13.13
CA SER A 187 -28.77 -1.55 14.07
C SER A 187 -27.95 -0.26 14.09
N THR A 188 -28.55 0.83 14.56
CA THR A 188 -27.88 2.13 14.76
C THR A 188 -26.90 2.10 15.95
N CYS A 189 -25.98 3.07 16.05
CA CYS A 189 -25.02 3.14 17.17
C CYS A 189 -25.71 3.16 18.54
N LYS A 190 -26.87 3.83 18.68
CA LYS A 190 -27.67 3.88 19.92
C LYS A 190 -28.35 2.56 20.28
N ARG A 191 -28.54 1.64 19.32
CA ARG A 191 -29.21 0.35 19.54
C ARG A 191 -28.27 -0.85 19.46
N GLN A 192 -27.16 -0.70 18.74
CA GLN A 192 -26.18 -1.76 18.55
C GLN A 192 -25.48 -2.06 19.87
N MET A 193 -25.73 -3.24 20.43
CA MET A 193 -25.11 -3.70 21.66
C MET A 193 -23.87 -4.57 21.39
N PHE A 194 -22.97 -4.60 22.36
CA PHE A 194 -21.89 -5.57 22.43
C PHE A 194 -21.48 -5.83 23.89
N SER A 195 -20.97 -7.02 24.18
CA SER A 195 -20.51 -7.38 25.52
C SER A 195 -19.11 -6.80 25.76
N TRP A 196 -19.04 -5.81 26.65
CA TRP A 196 -17.81 -5.17 27.08
C TRP A 196 -17.30 -5.76 28.40
N LYS A 197 -16.01 -6.08 28.45
CA LYS A 197 -15.34 -6.53 29.68
C LYS A 197 -14.88 -5.30 30.46
N SER A 198 -15.62 -4.96 31.50
CA SER A 198 -15.39 -3.74 32.31
C SER A 198 -14.04 -3.71 33.02
N GLY A 199 -13.39 -4.87 33.16
CA GLY A 199 -12.15 -5.03 33.93
C GLY A 199 -12.37 -5.12 35.44
N VAL A 200 -13.62 -4.98 35.90
CA VAL A 200 -14.02 -5.26 37.28
C VAL A 200 -14.18 -6.78 37.42
N LYS A 201 -13.51 -7.36 38.41
CA LYS A 201 -13.71 -8.77 38.76
C LYS A 201 -14.93 -8.90 39.66
N ASP A 202 -15.77 -9.89 39.41
CA ASP A 202 -16.84 -10.25 40.33
C ASP A 202 -16.28 -10.95 41.59
N ARG A 203 -17.18 -11.34 42.50
CA ARG A 203 -16.81 -12.04 43.75
C ARG A 203 -16.14 -13.39 43.49
N ASN A 204 -16.28 -13.96 42.30
CA ASN A 204 -15.74 -15.24 41.89
C ASN A 204 -14.41 -15.10 41.12
N GLY A 205 -13.94 -13.86 40.90
CA GLY A 205 -12.69 -13.56 40.20
C GLY A 205 -12.84 -13.41 38.67
N ASP A 206 -14.04 -13.58 38.13
CA ASP A 206 -14.34 -13.46 36.71
C ASP A 206 -14.55 -12.02 36.27
N VAL A 207 -14.12 -11.68 35.05
CA VAL A 207 -14.26 -10.31 34.53
C VAL A 207 -15.72 -10.05 34.18
N LYS A 208 -16.36 -9.13 34.90
CA LYS A 208 -17.74 -8.72 34.66
C LYS A 208 -17.90 -8.21 33.23
N CYS A 209 -18.70 -8.96 32.47
CA CYS A 209 -19.16 -8.58 31.14
C CYS A 209 -20.45 -7.77 31.30
N VAL A 210 -20.48 -6.59 30.69
CA VAL A 210 -21.66 -5.72 30.68
C VAL A 210 -22.01 -5.47 29.22
N ASP A 211 -23.27 -5.69 28.87
CA ASP A 211 -23.75 -5.30 27.56
C ASP A 211 -23.99 -3.79 27.53
N VAL A 212 -23.35 -3.13 26.57
CA VAL A 212 -23.39 -1.68 26.41
C VAL A 212 -23.63 -1.36 24.93
N THR A 213 -24.29 -0.24 24.67
CA THR A 213 -24.45 0.24 23.29
C THR A 213 -23.12 0.77 22.76
N VAL A 214 -22.95 0.73 21.44
CA VAL A 214 -21.76 1.33 20.80
C VAL A 214 -21.70 2.82 21.11
N PHE A 215 -22.82 3.53 21.05
CA PHE A 215 -22.88 4.95 21.38
C PHE A 215 -22.40 5.24 22.81
N ASP A 216 -22.99 4.58 23.81
CA ASP A 216 -22.66 4.81 25.23
C ASP A 216 -21.21 4.46 25.53
N TYR A 217 -20.67 3.39 24.94
CA TYR A 217 -19.27 3.05 25.11
C TYR A 217 -18.34 4.14 24.58
N PHE A 218 -18.58 4.65 23.37
CA PHE A 218 -17.69 5.66 22.76
C PHE A 218 -17.79 7.02 23.47
N VAL A 219 -18.98 7.43 23.89
CA VAL A 219 -19.19 8.69 24.63
C VAL A 219 -18.65 8.58 26.05
N ASN A 220 -19.08 7.57 26.82
CA ASN A 220 -18.78 7.49 28.25
C ASN A 220 -17.39 6.93 28.55
N HIS A 221 -16.87 6.03 27.72
CA HIS A 221 -15.58 5.34 27.98
C HIS A 221 -14.52 5.73 26.96
N GLY A 222 -14.91 5.91 25.70
CA GLY A 222 -14.04 6.36 24.62
C GLY A 222 -13.67 7.85 24.68
N ARG A 223 -14.48 8.67 25.38
CA ARG A 223 -14.41 10.14 25.38
C ARG A 223 -14.40 10.74 23.97
N ILE A 224 -15.13 10.11 23.06
CA ILE A 224 -15.36 10.61 21.72
C ILE A 224 -16.77 11.19 21.71
N ASN A 225 -16.87 12.49 21.45
CA ASN A 225 -18.17 13.12 21.27
C ASN A 225 -18.72 12.70 19.90
N LEU A 226 -19.86 12.01 19.90
CA LEU A 226 -20.54 11.57 18.69
C LEU A 226 -21.70 12.54 18.43
N CYS A 227 -21.50 13.49 17.52
CA CYS A 227 -22.44 14.57 17.26
C CYS A 227 -23.63 14.13 16.40
N PHE A 228 -23.39 13.24 15.42
CA PHE A 228 -24.43 12.86 14.44
C PHE A 228 -24.54 11.35 14.22
N SER A 229 -23.50 10.59 14.54
CA SER A 229 -23.44 9.16 14.18
C SER A 229 -24.32 8.25 15.05
N GLY A 230 -24.96 8.76 16.10
CA GLY A 230 -25.80 7.98 17.01
C GLY A 230 -26.96 7.24 16.33
N ASP A 231 -27.60 7.88 15.35
CA ASP A 231 -28.74 7.32 14.62
C ASP A 231 -28.33 6.61 13.31
N PHE A 232 -27.02 6.43 13.10
CA PHE A 232 -26.44 5.77 11.92
C PHE A 232 -25.91 4.37 12.26
N PRO A 233 -25.84 3.45 11.28
CA PRO A 233 -25.19 2.17 11.49
C PRO A 233 -23.69 2.33 11.76
N CYS A 234 -23.15 1.37 12.49
CA CYS A 234 -21.72 1.25 12.77
C CYS A 234 -20.98 0.66 11.57
N ILE A 235 -19.70 0.98 11.46
CA ILE A 235 -18.74 0.30 10.60
C ILE A 235 -18.34 -1.01 11.28
N ASP A 236 -18.50 -2.13 10.58
CA ASP A 236 -18.03 -3.43 11.03
C ASP A 236 -16.57 -3.63 10.59
N VAL A 237 -15.71 -3.98 11.54
CA VAL A 237 -14.32 -4.34 11.27
C VAL A 237 -13.91 -5.63 11.99
N GLY A 238 -12.80 -6.23 11.54
CA GLY A 238 -12.25 -7.43 12.19
C GLY A 238 -12.90 -8.72 11.67
N LYS A 239 -13.33 -9.60 12.57
CA LYS A 239 -13.84 -10.93 12.19
C LYS A 239 -15.31 -10.86 11.81
N PRO A 240 -15.74 -11.35 10.63
CA PRO A 240 -17.15 -11.27 10.19
C PRO A 240 -18.16 -11.89 11.17
N ARG A 241 -17.79 -12.99 11.84
CA ARG A 241 -18.66 -13.66 12.85
C ARG A 241 -18.74 -12.94 14.19
N LYS A 242 -17.78 -12.07 14.49
CA LYS A 242 -17.74 -11.29 15.74
C LYS A 242 -17.06 -9.95 15.44
N PRO A 243 -17.76 -9.04 14.74
CA PRO A 243 -17.19 -7.78 14.31
C PRO A 243 -16.94 -6.87 15.52
N THR A 244 -16.00 -5.96 15.34
CA THR A 244 -15.87 -4.77 16.18
C THR A 244 -16.62 -3.65 15.51
N TYR A 245 -17.51 -2.99 16.25
CA TYR A 245 -18.33 -1.91 15.76
C TYR A 245 -17.66 -0.56 16.03
N ILE A 246 -17.61 0.31 15.02
CA ILE A 246 -17.02 1.65 15.14
C ILE A 246 -18.02 2.66 14.57
N PRO A 247 -18.35 3.75 15.28
CA PRO A 247 -19.15 4.84 14.71
C PRO A 247 -18.49 5.43 13.46
N ILE A 248 -19.30 5.89 12.51
CA ILE A 248 -18.82 6.43 11.23
C ILE A 248 -17.98 7.72 11.40
N GLU A 249 -18.31 8.54 12.39
CA GLU A 249 -17.79 9.89 12.62
C GLU A 249 -16.27 9.97 12.83
N PRO A 250 -15.63 9.12 13.67
CA PRO A 250 -14.17 9.09 13.80
C PRO A 250 -13.42 8.43 12.63
N CYS A 251 -14.11 7.95 11.58
CA CYS A 251 -13.50 7.17 10.51
C CYS A 251 -13.06 8.03 9.32
N SER A 252 -11.82 7.86 8.88
CA SER A 252 -11.26 8.47 7.67
C SER A 252 -10.77 7.40 6.69
N LEU A 253 -11.11 7.53 5.42
CA LEU A 253 -10.62 6.68 4.34
C LEU A 253 -9.12 6.92 4.09
N LEU A 254 -8.37 5.81 3.95
CA LEU A 254 -6.95 5.86 3.58
C LEU A 254 -6.77 6.23 2.11
N SER A 255 -5.64 6.86 1.78
CA SER A 255 -5.26 7.15 0.38
C SER A 255 -4.91 5.89 -0.40
N LEU A 256 -4.79 6.03 -1.73
CA LEU A 256 -4.35 4.99 -2.67
C LEU A 256 -5.19 3.72 -2.66
N GLN A 257 -6.49 3.85 -2.40
CA GLN A 257 -7.43 2.75 -2.49
C GLN A 257 -8.14 2.78 -3.83
N ARG A 258 -7.93 1.75 -4.65
CA ARG A 258 -8.54 1.67 -5.97
C ARG A 258 -10.06 1.70 -5.90
N TYR A 259 -10.66 2.62 -6.65
CA TYR A 259 -12.09 2.59 -6.90
C TYR A 259 -12.37 1.58 -8.02
N THR A 260 -13.10 0.52 -7.71
CA THR A 260 -13.37 -0.60 -8.64
C THR A 260 -14.82 -0.65 -9.11
N LYS A 261 -15.67 0.25 -8.63
CA LYS A 261 -17.06 0.33 -9.09
C LYS A 261 -17.13 1.06 -10.43
N ALA A 262 -18.22 0.85 -11.16
CA ALA A 262 -18.47 1.55 -12.40
C ALA A 262 -18.50 3.07 -12.17
N LEU A 263 -17.79 3.79 -13.04
CA LEU A 263 -17.79 5.24 -13.07
C LEU A 263 -19.05 5.75 -13.78
N THR A 264 -19.46 6.97 -13.47
CA THR A 264 -20.50 7.65 -14.27
C THR A 264 -19.98 7.98 -15.67
N VAL A 265 -20.88 8.32 -16.59
CA VAL A 265 -20.51 8.75 -17.95
C VAL A 265 -19.60 9.98 -17.89
N PHE A 266 -19.92 10.94 -17.01
CA PHE A 266 -19.11 12.14 -16.81
C PHE A 266 -17.71 11.80 -16.30
N GLN A 267 -17.61 11.02 -15.21
CA GLN A 267 -16.33 10.58 -14.65
C GLN A 267 -15.48 9.83 -15.69
N SER A 268 -16.09 8.94 -16.47
CA SER A 268 -15.40 8.15 -17.50
C SER A 268 -14.87 9.03 -18.63
N ARG A 269 -15.68 9.99 -19.11
CA ARG A 269 -15.26 10.95 -20.15
C ARG A 269 -14.14 11.84 -19.63
N PHE A 270 -14.29 12.38 -18.42
CA PHE A 270 -13.30 13.28 -17.84
C PHE A 270 -11.98 12.58 -17.55
N ALA A 271 -12.01 11.36 -17.00
CA ALA A 271 -10.81 10.52 -16.83
C ALA A 271 -10.07 10.25 -18.14
N LYS A 272 -10.79 10.05 -19.25
CA LYS A 272 -10.20 9.84 -20.57
C LYS A 272 -9.53 11.10 -21.13
N VAL A 273 -10.10 12.27 -20.87
CA VAL A 273 -9.53 13.56 -21.28
C VAL A 273 -8.29 13.86 -20.44
N GLU A 274 -8.39 13.83 -19.12
CA GLU A 274 -7.28 14.08 -18.20
C GLU A 274 -6.15 13.05 -18.33
N GLY A 275 -6.46 11.79 -18.64
CA GLY A 275 -5.44 10.80 -18.93
C GLY A 275 -4.63 11.05 -20.21
N ARG A 276 -5.14 11.90 -21.11
CA ARG A 276 -4.42 12.35 -22.32
C ARG A 276 -3.66 13.66 -22.10
N ILE A 277 -3.99 14.42 -21.05
CA ILE A 277 -3.33 15.67 -20.68
C ILE A 277 -1.96 15.41 -20.01
N LEU A 278 -1.64 14.15 -19.71
CA LEU A 278 -0.26 13.76 -19.42
C LEU A 278 0.61 14.19 -20.61
N SER A 279 1.32 15.30 -20.45
CA SER A 279 2.47 15.61 -21.28
C SER A 279 3.31 14.34 -21.33
N ALA A 280 3.54 13.80 -22.54
CA ALA A 280 4.51 12.72 -22.76
C ALA A 280 5.68 12.98 -21.81
N PRO A 281 6.13 12.00 -20.98
CA PRO A 281 7.02 12.27 -19.87
C PRO A 281 8.19 13.11 -20.38
N ARG A 282 8.12 14.44 -20.21
CA ARG A 282 9.23 15.37 -20.42
C ARG A 282 10.15 15.30 -19.22
N ILE A 283 10.16 14.15 -18.57
CA ILE A 283 11.14 13.77 -17.60
C ILE A 283 12.14 12.99 -18.45
N PHE A 284 13.13 13.71 -18.99
CA PHE A 284 14.48 13.21 -18.82
C PHE A 284 14.59 12.92 -17.33
N VAL A 285 14.30 11.68 -16.94
CA VAL A 285 14.41 11.24 -15.55
C VAL A 285 15.78 11.68 -15.12
N GLN A 286 15.84 12.57 -14.13
CA GLN A 286 17.12 12.98 -13.57
C GLN A 286 17.82 11.68 -13.19
N ALA A 287 18.99 11.47 -13.78
CA ALA A 287 19.53 10.13 -13.92
C ALA A 287 19.51 9.40 -12.58
N ALA A 288 18.76 8.30 -12.49
CA ALA A 288 18.68 7.56 -11.24
C ALA A 288 20.08 7.05 -10.92
N LYS A 289 20.59 7.34 -9.72
CA LYS A 289 21.94 6.93 -9.33
C LYS A 289 21.86 5.68 -8.47
N ILE A 290 22.42 4.58 -8.96
CA ILE A 290 22.54 3.33 -8.21
C ILE A 290 23.95 3.32 -7.64
N ASP A 291 24.11 3.86 -6.43
CA ASP A 291 25.43 4.00 -5.79
C ASP A 291 25.84 2.78 -4.96
N HIS A 292 24.86 2.00 -4.48
CA HIS A 292 25.09 0.94 -3.50
C HIS A 292 24.31 -0.31 -3.90
N TRP A 293 25.01 -1.26 -4.51
CA TRP A 293 24.48 -2.56 -4.88
C TRP A 293 25.58 -3.61 -4.74
N ALA A 294 25.18 -4.86 -4.54
CA ALA A 294 26.09 -5.99 -4.44
C ALA A 294 25.57 -7.13 -5.31
N VAL A 295 26.47 -8.00 -5.77
CA VAL A 295 26.12 -9.13 -6.62
C VAL A 295 26.43 -10.41 -5.89
N VAL A 296 25.44 -11.32 -5.82
CA VAL A 296 25.63 -12.64 -5.22
C VAL A 296 25.65 -13.69 -6.32
N LYS A 297 26.78 -14.37 -6.48
CA LYS A 297 27.05 -15.35 -7.54
C LYS A 297 26.86 -16.78 -7.02
N PHE A 298 25.75 -17.38 -7.42
CA PHE A 298 25.41 -18.80 -7.18
C PHE A 298 25.75 -19.72 -8.37
N SER A 299 26.40 -19.20 -9.42
CA SER A 299 26.71 -19.95 -10.64
C SER A 299 28.20 -19.94 -10.92
N ALA A 300 28.82 -21.12 -10.89
CA ALA A 300 30.25 -21.29 -11.18
C ALA A 300 30.63 -20.93 -12.62
N ARG A 301 29.67 -20.89 -13.56
CA ARG A 301 29.90 -20.68 -15.00
C ARG A 301 29.57 -19.27 -15.50
N CYS A 302 29.11 -18.38 -14.62
CA CYS A 302 28.76 -17.02 -15.00
C CYS A 302 29.96 -16.09 -14.81
N ASP A 303 30.38 -15.41 -15.88
CA ASP A 303 31.31 -14.29 -15.77
C ASP A 303 30.58 -13.08 -15.19
N ILE A 304 30.65 -12.97 -13.87
CA ILE A 304 29.99 -11.92 -13.11
C ILE A 304 30.54 -10.53 -13.47
N ARG A 305 31.79 -10.44 -13.94
CA ARG A 305 32.42 -9.16 -14.28
C ARG A 305 31.89 -8.61 -15.60
N SER A 306 31.68 -9.45 -16.61
CA SER A 306 30.96 -9.02 -17.83
C SER A 306 29.53 -8.65 -17.51
N LEU A 307 28.82 -9.45 -16.71
CA LEU A 307 27.44 -9.13 -16.32
C LEU A 307 27.34 -7.78 -15.58
N CYS A 308 28.21 -7.50 -14.61
CA CYS A 308 28.23 -6.21 -13.92
C CYS A 308 28.52 -5.05 -14.88
N ARG A 309 29.48 -5.22 -15.80
CA ARG A 309 29.78 -4.20 -16.83
C ARG A 309 28.60 -3.96 -17.75
N ASP A 310 27.92 -5.02 -18.18
CA ASP A 310 26.75 -4.91 -19.04
C ASP A 310 25.60 -4.21 -18.30
N LEU A 311 25.37 -4.53 -17.01
CA LEU A 311 24.38 -3.85 -16.18
C LEU A 311 24.68 -2.35 -15.98
N ILE A 312 25.94 -1.99 -15.71
CA ILE A 312 26.37 -0.60 -15.60
C ILE A 312 26.17 0.13 -16.93
N ARG A 313 26.63 -0.47 -18.03
CA ARG A 313 26.49 0.08 -19.39
C ARG A 313 25.02 0.25 -19.80
N PHE A 314 24.17 -0.72 -19.46
CA PHE A 314 22.72 -0.63 -19.69
C PHE A 314 22.10 0.48 -18.84
N GLY A 315 22.57 0.68 -17.61
CA GLY A 315 22.22 1.82 -16.78
C GLY A 315 22.56 3.14 -17.47
N GLU A 316 23.83 3.32 -17.85
CA GLU A 316 24.34 4.55 -18.48
C GLU A 316 23.58 4.90 -19.75
N MET A 317 23.33 3.92 -20.63
CA MET A 317 22.55 4.08 -21.87
C MET A 317 21.10 4.51 -21.64
N LYS A 318 20.59 4.36 -20.41
CA LYS A 318 19.21 4.73 -20.00
C LYS A 318 19.19 5.92 -19.06
N GLY A 319 20.30 6.65 -18.94
CA GLY A 319 20.42 7.77 -18.01
C GLY A 319 20.29 7.30 -16.56
N ILE A 320 20.85 6.15 -16.21
CA ILE A 320 20.97 5.66 -14.84
C ILE A 320 22.47 5.57 -14.54
N SER A 321 22.97 6.39 -13.63
CA SER A 321 24.38 6.33 -13.24
C SER A 321 24.55 5.21 -12.22
N THR A 322 25.02 4.05 -12.66
CA THR A 322 25.28 2.90 -11.79
C THR A 322 26.76 2.89 -11.40
N SER A 323 27.08 3.01 -10.11
CA SER A 323 28.44 2.81 -9.62
C SER A 323 28.85 1.33 -9.78
N PRO A 324 30.13 0.98 -9.67
CA PRO A 324 30.52 -0.42 -9.51
C PRO A 324 29.85 -1.06 -8.28
N PRO A 325 29.57 -2.38 -8.30
CA PRO A 325 29.02 -3.06 -7.14
C PRO A 325 29.99 -2.94 -5.96
N LEU A 326 29.46 -2.71 -4.76
CA LEU A 326 30.24 -2.61 -3.52
C LEU A 326 30.99 -3.91 -3.23
N ASP A 327 30.37 -5.04 -3.51
CA ASP A 327 30.97 -6.34 -3.37
C ASP A 327 30.32 -7.38 -4.31
N VAL A 328 31.09 -8.42 -4.62
CA VAL A 328 30.64 -9.58 -5.37
C VAL A 328 30.83 -10.81 -4.49
N PHE A 329 29.75 -11.23 -3.83
CA PHE A 329 29.75 -12.40 -2.96
C PHE A 329 29.66 -13.67 -3.80
N GLU A 330 30.71 -14.48 -3.78
CA GLU A 330 30.71 -15.79 -4.41
C GLU A 330 30.28 -16.87 -3.41
N GLU A 331 29.45 -17.80 -3.85
CA GLU A 331 29.14 -18.99 -3.06
C GLU A 331 30.41 -19.81 -2.81
N ASN A 332 30.64 -20.16 -1.53
CA ASN A 332 31.78 -20.95 -1.10
C ASN A 332 31.88 -22.24 -1.93
N PRO A 333 33.04 -22.54 -2.55
CA PRO A 333 33.23 -23.70 -3.41
C PRO A 333 32.74 -25.03 -2.83
N GLN A 334 32.76 -25.18 -1.51
CA GLN A 334 32.39 -26.39 -0.79
C GLN A 334 30.88 -26.68 -0.81
N PHE A 335 30.03 -25.67 -0.99
CA PHE A 335 28.56 -25.81 -0.98
C PHE A 335 27.93 -25.80 -2.37
N ARG A 336 28.72 -25.66 -3.44
CA ARG A 336 28.24 -25.58 -4.85
C ARG A 336 27.49 -26.81 -5.37
N ARG A 337 27.49 -27.93 -4.62
CA ARG A 337 26.80 -29.20 -4.96
C ARG A 337 25.74 -29.61 -3.93
N ALA A 338 25.50 -28.81 -2.89
CA ALA A 338 24.47 -29.11 -1.90
C ALA A 338 23.10 -28.60 -2.37
N ASP A 339 22.02 -29.33 -2.09
CA ASP A 339 20.63 -28.99 -2.47
C ASP A 339 20.05 -27.78 -1.70
N GLY A 340 20.91 -26.96 -1.08
CA GLY A 340 20.53 -25.75 -0.34
C GLY A 340 21.66 -24.73 -0.35
N HIS A 341 21.38 -23.56 -0.91
CA HIS A 341 22.29 -22.41 -0.89
C HIS A 341 22.35 -21.83 0.54
N GLN A 342 23.45 -22.06 1.27
CA GLN A 342 23.72 -21.38 2.53
C GLN A 342 24.63 -20.17 2.29
N LEU A 343 24.10 -18.97 2.52
CA LEU A 343 24.89 -17.76 2.68
C LEU A 343 25.25 -17.64 4.16
N LEU A 344 26.53 -17.83 4.50
CA LEU A 344 27.06 -17.42 5.81
C LEU A 344 27.42 -15.93 5.69
N PHE A 345 26.81 -15.12 6.55
CA PHE A 345 27.03 -13.67 6.65
C PHE A 345 28.36 -13.34 7.32
#